data_AF-A0A7W0R1S9-F1
#
_entry.id   AF-A0A7W0R1S9-F1
#
_cell.length_a   1.000
_cell.length_b   1.000
_cell.length_c   1.000
_cell.angle_alpha   90.00
_cell.angle_beta   90.00
_cell.angle_gamma   90.00
#
_symmetry.space_group_name_H-M   'P 1'
#
loop_
_entity.id
_entity.type
_entity.pdbx_description
1 polymer ?
#
loop_
_entity_poly.entity_id
_entity_poly.type
_entity_poly.pdbx_seq_one_letter_code
_entity_poly.pdbx_strand_id
1 'polypeptide(L)'
;MDLTPFVDQLRRDLACAAAVGGEELLTAAGQLAAAADPALRMLLLDLLVTAADELTAAAGTVVEVRLRGRDVELIAHAEPPSAPESFPPPPAPVGDDAAEESTSRISLRLPEALKARAERAAAADSLSLNTWLVHAVSAAIDPTARPRRGAPAGRRITGWAQS
;
A
#
# COMPACT_ATOMS: atom_id res chain seq x y z
N MET A 1 12.03 -17.88 -9.53
CA MET A 1 12.32 -19.30 -9.26
C MET A 1 11.74 -20.09 -10.42
N ASP A 2 12.61 -20.75 -11.16
CA ASP A 2 12.23 -21.67 -12.23
C ASP A 2 11.84 -23.02 -11.61
N LEU A 3 10.67 -23.55 -11.98
CA LEU A 3 10.18 -24.85 -11.52
C LEU A 3 10.68 -26.03 -12.38
N THR A 4 11.25 -25.74 -13.55
CA THR A 4 11.74 -26.74 -14.51
C THR A 4 12.73 -27.74 -13.91
N PRO A 5 13.69 -27.34 -13.04
CA PRO A 5 14.62 -28.30 -12.44
C PRO A 5 13.95 -29.39 -11.60
N PHE A 6 12.85 -29.07 -10.91
CA PHE A 6 12.12 -30.02 -10.07
C PHE A 6 11.35 -31.03 -10.93
N VAL A 7 10.71 -30.57 -12.00
CA VAL A 7 10.04 -31.43 -12.97
C VAL A 7 11.04 -32.34 -13.66
N ASP A 8 12.17 -31.79 -14.13
CA ASP A 8 13.19 -32.57 -14.81
C ASP A 8 13.83 -33.61 -13.90
N GLN A 9 13.97 -33.30 -12.61
CA GLN A 9 14.42 -34.27 -11.62
C GLN A 9 13.45 -35.45 -11.52
N LEU A 10 12.14 -35.19 -11.37
CA LEU A 10 11.14 -36.25 -11.32
C LEU A 10 11.15 -37.10 -12.61
N ARG A 11 11.29 -36.47 -13.78
CA ARG A 11 11.39 -37.20 -15.07
C ARG A 11 12.59 -38.13 -15.11
N ARG A 12 13.75 -37.69 -14.64
CA ARG A 12 14.97 -38.51 -14.54
C ARG A 12 14.77 -39.68 -13.58
N ASP A 13 14.17 -39.43 -12.41
CA ASP A 13 13.94 -40.45 -11.40
C ASP A 13 12.96 -41.52 -11.90
N LEU A 14 11.89 -41.12 -12.59
CA LEU A 14 10.96 -42.04 -13.25
C LEU A 14 11.63 -42.87 -14.34
N ALA A 15 12.48 -42.26 -15.18
CA ALA A 15 13.22 -42.99 -16.20
C ALA A 15 14.21 -44.01 -15.59
N CYS A 16 14.90 -43.62 -14.52
CA CYS A 16 15.81 -44.51 -13.80
C CYS A 16 15.06 -45.71 -13.18
N ALA A 17 13.89 -45.49 -12.61
CA ALA A 17 13.05 -46.55 -12.07
C ALA A 17 12.49 -47.48 -13.18
N ALA A 18 12.08 -46.90 -14.30
CA ALA A 18 11.53 -47.65 -15.44
C ALA A 18 12.59 -48.46 -16.20
N ALA A 19 13.87 -48.11 -16.11
CA ALA A 19 14.96 -48.81 -16.80
C ALA A 19 15.06 -50.31 -16.47
N VAL A 20 14.61 -50.71 -15.28
CA VAL A 20 14.60 -52.12 -14.85
C VAL A 20 13.54 -52.94 -15.61
N GLY A 21 12.50 -52.30 -16.13
CA GLY A 21 11.37 -52.95 -16.80
C GLY A 21 11.45 -53.00 -18.33
N GLY A 22 12.59 -52.64 -18.92
CA GLY A 22 12.80 -52.66 -20.38
C GLY A 22 12.25 -51.44 -21.12
N GLU A 23 12.39 -51.46 -22.45
CA GLU A 23 12.11 -50.28 -23.32
C GLU A 23 10.63 -49.86 -23.35
N GLU A 24 9.71 -50.81 -23.24
CA GLU A 24 8.27 -50.52 -23.24
C GLU A 24 7.87 -49.72 -22.00
N LEU A 25 8.38 -50.11 -20.81
CA LEU A 25 8.14 -49.37 -19.57
C LEU A 25 8.82 -48.00 -19.58
N LEU A 26 10.04 -47.91 -20.12
CA LEU A 26 10.74 -46.63 -20.31
C LEU A 26 9.93 -45.67 -21.20
N THR A 27 9.36 -46.19 -22.29
CA THR A 27 8.53 -45.40 -23.22
C THR A 27 7.25 -44.92 -22.53
N ALA A 28 6.56 -45.82 -21.83
CA ALA A 28 5.35 -45.48 -21.08
C ALA A 28 5.62 -44.44 -19.98
N ALA A 29 6.71 -44.61 -19.21
CA ALA A 29 7.11 -43.66 -18.18
C ALA A 29 7.44 -42.28 -18.75
N GLY A 30 8.13 -42.23 -19.89
CA GLY A 30 8.43 -40.97 -20.59
C GLY A 30 7.17 -40.23 -21.06
N GLN A 31 6.20 -40.96 -21.64
CA GLN A 31 4.93 -40.39 -22.08
C GLN A 31 4.09 -39.89 -20.90
N LEU A 32 4.00 -40.68 -19.83
CA LEU A 32 3.25 -40.32 -18.64
C LEU A 32 3.86 -39.10 -17.94
N ALA A 33 5.19 -39.04 -17.82
CA ALA A 33 5.87 -37.90 -17.21
C ALA A 33 5.70 -36.62 -18.05
N ALA A 34 5.71 -36.73 -19.38
CA ALA A 34 5.41 -35.61 -20.26
C ALA A 34 3.95 -35.13 -20.15
N ALA A 35 2.99 -36.06 -20.03
CA ALA A 35 1.59 -35.73 -19.84
C ALA A 35 1.29 -35.12 -18.46
N ALA A 36 2.03 -35.53 -17.43
CA ALA A 36 1.88 -35.06 -16.06
C ALA A 36 2.55 -33.71 -15.78
N ASP A 37 3.48 -33.26 -16.64
CA ASP A 37 4.26 -32.03 -16.43
C ASP A 37 3.40 -30.78 -16.13
N PRO A 38 2.33 -30.45 -16.90
CA PRO A 38 1.49 -29.29 -16.58
C PRO A 38 0.78 -29.41 -15.22
N ALA A 39 0.31 -30.60 -14.86
CA ALA A 39 -0.38 -30.84 -13.60
C ALA A 39 0.57 -30.75 -12.41
N LEU A 40 1.79 -31.29 -12.55
CA LEU A 40 2.82 -31.20 -11.53
C LEU A 40 3.24 -29.75 -11.28
N ARG A 41 3.44 -28.95 -12.34
CA ARG A 41 3.72 -27.52 -12.19
C ARG A 41 2.63 -26.80 -11.42
N MET A 42 1.36 -27.11 -11.70
CA MET A 42 0.24 -26.51 -10.97
C MET A 42 0.27 -26.89 -9.49
N LEU A 43 0.48 -28.17 -9.17
CA LEU A 43 0.59 -28.62 -7.77
C LEU A 43 1.74 -27.94 -7.01
N LEU A 44 2.88 -27.72 -7.66
CA LEU A 44 4.01 -27.00 -7.06
C LEU A 44 3.65 -25.54 -6.79
N LEU A 45 2.88 -24.89 -7.67
CA LEU A 45 2.41 -23.53 -7.45
C LEU A 45 1.41 -23.47 -6.29
N ASP A 46 0.45 -24.38 -6.22
CA ASP A 46 -0.52 -24.44 -5.12
C ASP A 46 0.18 -24.66 -3.77
N LEU A 47 1.20 -25.52 -3.74
CA LEU A 47 2.04 -25.73 -2.57
C LEU A 47 2.77 -24.45 -2.14
N LEU A 48 3.33 -23.70 -3.09
CA LEU A 48 4.02 -22.44 -2.79
C LEU A 48 3.05 -21.37 -2.26
N VAL A 49 1.84 -21.29 -2.81
CA VAL A 49 0.79 -20.38 -2.30
C VAL A 49 0.41 -20.76 -0.87
N THR A 50 0.15 -22.04 -0.63
CA THR A 50 -0.19 -22.53 0.72
C THR A 50 0.94 -22.25 1.72
N ALA A 51 2.19 -22.49 1.32
CA ALA A 51 3.35 -22.22 2.16
C ALA A 51 3.53 -20.71 2.44
N ALA A 52 3.22 -19.85 1.48
CA ALA A 52 3.27 -18.40 1.66
C ALA A 52 2.22 -17.91 2.66
N ASP A 53 1.01 -18.48 2.63
CA ASP A 53 -0.04 -18.18 3.61
C ASP A 53 0.36 -18.60 5.03
N GLU A 54 0.92 -19.81 5.18
CA GLU A 54 1.43 -20.29 6.47
C GLU A 54 2.57 -19.41 7.01
N LEU A 55 3.52 -19.02 6.15
CA LEU A 55 4.62 -18.12 6.51
C LEU A 55 4.11 -16.73 6.90
N THR A 56 3.13 -16.21 6.17
CA THR A 56 2.50 -14.92 6.48
C THR A 56 1.85 -14.94 7.87
N ALA A 57 1.11 -16.00 8.18
CA ALA A 57 0.49 -16.18 9.49
C ALA A 57 1.51 -16.36 10.63
N ALA A 58 2.64 -17.01 10.36
CA ALA A 58 3.64 -17.34 11.38
C ALA A 58 4.64 -16.20 11.67
N ALA A 59 4.98 -15.37 10.68
CA ALA A 59 6.16 -14.50 10.73
C ALA A 59 5.85 -12.99 10.82
N GLY A 60 4.58 -12.56 10.81
CA GLY A 60 4.21 -11.13 10.81
C GLY A 60 4.79 -10.36 9.62
N THR A 61 5.15 -11.09 8.56
CA THR A 61 5.74 -10.61 7.32
C THR A 61 4.87 -11.17 6.22
N VAL A 62 4.27 -10.31 5.40
CA VAL A 62 3.44 -10.76 4.28
C VAL A 62 4.35 -11.34 3.22
N VAL A 63 4.14 -12.61 2.90
CA VAL A 63 4.84 -13.31 1.82
C VAL A 63 3.88 -13.47 0.65
N GLU A 64 4.19 -12.81 -0.46
CA GLU A 64 3.42 -12.91 -1.70
C GLU A 64 4.14 -13.79 -2.72
N VAL A 65 3.36 -14.58 -3.47
CA VAL A 65 3.84 -15.35 -4.62
C VAL A 65 3.46 -14.61 -5.89
N ARG A 66 4.45 -14.14 -6.64
CA ARG A 66 4.27 -13.44 -7.91
C ARG A 66 4.71 -14.31 -9.08
N LEU A 67 3.82 -14.48 -10.06
CA LEU A 67 4.15 -15.15 -11.31
C LEU A 67 4.65 -14.17 -12.37
N ARG A 68 5.77 -14.48 -13.02
CA ARG A 68 6.27 -13.79 -14.22
C ARG A 68 6.50 -14.81 -15.33
N GLY A 69 5.49 -15.01 -16.16
CA GLY A 69 5.53 -16.07 -17.18
C GLY A 69 5.60 -17.44 -16.52
N ARG A 70 6.77 -18.09 -16.54
CA ARG A 70 7.01 -19.39 -15.90
C ARG A 70 7.83 -19.30 -14.61
N ASP A 71 8.34 -18.12 -14.30
CA ASP A 71 9.13 -17.89 -13.10
C ASP A 71 8.24 -17.46 -11.93
N VAL A 72 8.56 -17.99 -10.76
CA VAL A 72 7.88 -17.69 -9.49
C VAL A 72 8.76 -16.82 -8.61
N GLU A 73 8.31 -15.64 -8.22
CA GLU A 73 9.01 -14.77 -7.27
C GLU A 73 8.28 -14.82 -5.91
N LEU A 74 9.01 -15.10 -4.84
CA LEU A 74 8.53 -14.95 -3.47
C LEU A 74 8.98 -13.58 -2.97
N ILE A 75 8.04 -12.72 -2.61
CA ILE A 75 8.30 -11.36 -2.14
C ILE A 75 7.82 -11.29 -0.70
N ALA A 76 8.74 -11.03 0.22
CA ALA A 76 8.43 -10.83 1.62
C ALA A 76 8.52 -9.35 1.97
N HIS A 77 7.45 -8.79 2.52
CA HIS A 77 7.42 -7.42 3.02
C HIS A 77 6.90 -7.40 4.44
N ALA A 78 7.54 -6.59 5.29
CA ALA A 78 7.08 -6.40 6.66
C ALA A 78 5.66 -5.83 6.64
N GLU A 79 4.74 -6.49 7.35
CA GLU A 79 3.39 -5.98 7.46
C GLU A 79 3.44 -4.66 8.24
N PRO A 80 3.02 -3.52 7.67
CA PRO A 80 2.82 -2.33 8.49
C PRO A 80 1.75 -2.69 9.54
N PRO A 81 1.89 -2.27 10.81
CA PRO A 81 0.94 -2.65 11.85
C PRO A 81 -0.48 -2.38 11.35
N SER A 82 -1.27 -3.44 11.28
CA SER A 82 -2.61 -3.45 10.72
C SER A 82 -3.45 -2.39 11.42
N ALA A 83 -3.64 -1.26 10.72
CA ALA A 83 -4.69 -0.33 11.08
C ALA A 83 -6.03 -1.04 10.79
N PRO A 84 -7.05 -0.89 11.66
CA PRO A 84 -8.37 -1.46 11.39
C PRO A 84 -8.84 -1.00 10.01
N GLU A 85 -9.37 -1.94 9.22
CA GLU A 85 -9.85 -1.74 7.85
C GLU A 85 -10.77 -0.50 7.78
N SER A 86 -10.21 0.61 7.30
CA SER A 86 -10.98 1.74 6.83
C SER A 86 -11.48 1.36 5.44
N PHE A 87 -12.79 1.21 5.29
CA PHE A 87 -13.45 1.13 3.99
C PHE A 87 -12.82 2.11 2.98
N PRO A 88 -12.66 1.72 1.71
CA PRO A 88 -12.14 2.64 0.70
C PRO A 88 -13.08 3.86 0.64
N PRO A 89 -12.55 5.10 0.68
CA PRO A 89 -13.38 6.26 0.50
C PRO A 89 -14.02 6.23 -0.90
N PRO A 90 -15.25 6.74 -1.05
CA PRO A 90 -15.87 6.85 -2.37
C PRO A 90 -14.94 7.64 -3.31
N PRO A 91 -14.93 7.34 -4.63
CA PRO A 91 -14.08 8.05 -5.57
C PRO A 91 -14.35 9.55 -5.48
N ALA A 92 -13.28 10.33 -5.29
CA ALA A 92 -13.37 11.77 -5.20
C ALA A 92 -13.92 12.36 -6.52
N PRO A 93 -14.80 13.36 -6.48
CA PRO A 93 -15.16 14.09 -7.68
C PRO A 93 -13.91 14.76 -8.24
N VAL A 94 -13.69 14.60 -9.54
CA VAL A 94 -12.63 15.30 -10.28
C VAL A 94 -12.89 16.80 -10.14
N GLY A 95 -12.06 17.47 -9.35
CA GLY A 95 -12.08 18.92 -9.15
C GLY A 95 -10.87 19.53 -9.84
N ASP A 96 -11.13 20.48 -10.73
CA ASP A 96 -10.22 21.15 -11.66
C ASP A 96 -8.79 21.40 -11.18
N ASP A 97 -7.86 21.11 -12.10
CA ASP A 97 -6.51 21.66 -12.15
C ASP A 97 -6.54 23.20 -12.11
N ALA A 98 -6.08 23.80 -11.01
CA ALA A 98 -5.49 25.13 -11.02
C ALA A 98 -4.67 25.40 -9.75
N ALA A 99 -3.38 25.69 -9.95
CA ALA A 99 -2.37 26.17 -8.99
C ALA A 99 -1.55 25.09 -8.23
N GLU A 100 -0.77 24.32 -8.99
CA GLU A 100 0.43 23.63 -8.47
C GLU A 100 1.57 24.64 -8.24
N GLU A 101 1.58 25.28 -7.07
CA GLU A 101 2.83 25.74 -6.46
C GLU A 101 3.30 24.67 -5.46
N SER A 102 4.15 23.75 -5.95
CA SER A 102 4.99 22.77 -5.23
C SER A 102 4.56 22.36 -3.80
N THR A 103 3.35 21.81 -3.64
CA THR A 103 2.95 21.21 -2.35
C THR A 103 3.59 19.83 -2.18
N SER A 104 4.41 19.64 -1.14
CA SER A 104 4.97 18.33 -0.81
C SER A 104 3.98 17.53 0.04
N ARG A 105 3.62 16.32 -0.42
CA ARG A 105 2.66 15.44 0.29
C ARG A 105 3.34 14.75 1.48
N ILE A 106 2.74 14.86 2.67
CA ILE A 106 3.25 14.26 3.92
C ILE A 106 2.15 13.38 4.54
N SER A 107 2.51 12.19 5.04
CA SER A 107 1.62 11.33 5.83
C SER A 107 1.94 11.50 7.33
N LEU A 108 1.00 12.08 8.09
CA LEU A 108 1.15 12.36 9.52
C LEU A 108 0.30 11.38 10.34
N ARG A 109 0.91 10.69 11.30
CA ARG A 109 0.22 9.83 12.26
C ARG A 109 0.10 10.55 13.60
N LEU A 110 -1.13 10.70 14.10
CA LEU A 110 -1.42 11.38 15.37
C LEU A 110 -2.10 10.38 16.32
N PRO A 111 -1.79 10.41 17.62
CA PRO A 111 -2.62 9.75 18.63
C PRO A 111 -4.06 10.27 18.55
N GLU A 112 -5.04 9.40 18.76
CA GLU A 112 -6.47 9.71 18.57
C GLU A 112 -6.91 10.94 19.40
N ALA A 113 -6.46 11.02 20.64
CA ALA A 113 -6.75 12.14 21.53
C ALA A 113 -6.22 13.48 20.98
N LEU A 114 -5.12 13.46 20.23
CA LEU A 114 -4.51 14.65 19.65
C LEU A 114 -5.22 15.06 18.35
N LYS A 115 -5.58 14.10 17.50
CA LYS A 115 -6.42 14.34 16.31
C LYS A 115 -7.77 14.97 16.69
N ALA A 116 -8.47 14.40 17.66
CA ALA A 116 -9.76 14.92 18.13
C ALA A 116 -9.68 16.33 18.75
N ARG A 117 -8.53 16.70 19.31
CA ARG A 117 -8.28 18.08 19.78
C ARG A 117 -8.02 19.03 18.62
N ALA A 118 -7.26 18.60 17.62
CA ALA A 118 -6.97 19.40 16.43
C ALA A 118 -8.23 19.65 15.60
N GLU A 119 -9.08 18.64 15.40
CA GLU A 119 -10.36 18.78 14.68
C GLU A 119 -11.31 19.78 15.36
N ARG A 120 -11.40 19.75 16.70
CA ARG A 120 -12.19 20.73 17.45
C ARG A 120 -11.65 22.15 17.32
N ALA A 121 -10.33 22.32 17.32
CA ALA A 121 -9.70 23.62 17.12
C ALA A 121 -9.93 24.15 15.69
N ALA A 122 -9.77 23.29 14.69
CA ALA A 122 -10.06 23.63 13.29
C ALA A 122 -11.54 24.02 13.08
N ALA A 123 -12.47 23.28 13.69
CA ALA A 123 -13.90 23.58 13.64
C ALA A 123 -14.23 24.92 14.32
N ALA A 124 -13.59 25.24 15.44
CA ALA A 124 -13.77 26.53 16.12
C ALA A 124 -13.31 27.71 15.24
N ASP A 125 -12.26 27.51 14.45
CA ASP A 125 -11.74 28.51 13.50
C ASP A 125 -12.44 28.48 12.13
N SER A 126 -13.45 27.61 11.94
CA SER A 126 -14.13 27.37 10.65
C SER A 126 -13.17 27.01 9.51
N LEU A 127 -12.09 26.29 9.83
CA LEU A 127 -11.06 25.85 8.88
C LEU A 127 -11.12 24.33 8.69
N SER A 128 -10.63 23.87 7.54
CA SER A 128 -10.33 22.44 7.37
C SER A 128 -9.16 22.06 8.29
N LEU A 129 -9.12 20.80 8.75
CA LEU A 129 -8.02 20.30 9.56
C LEU A 129 -6.66 20.51 8.86
N ASN A 130 -6.59 20.30 7.55
CA ASN A 130 -5.36 20.50 6.78
C ASN A 130 -4.91 21.97 6.81
N THR A 131 -5.82 22.91 6.52
CA THR A 131 -5.53 24.36 6.57
C THR A 131 -5.10 24.80 7.96
N TRP A 132 -5.81 24.33 8.98
CA TRP A 132 -5.49 24.63 10.38
C TRP A 132 -4.12 24.11 10.79
N LEU A 133 -3.76 22.88 10.38
CA LEU A 133 -2.43 22.30 10.63
C LEU A 133 -1.32 23.08 9.91
N VAL A 134 -1.54 23.49 8.67
CA VAL A 134 -0.57 24.33 7.93
C VAL A 134 -0.35 25.67 8.64
N HIS A 135 -1.41 26.33 9.12
CA HIS A 135 -1.31 27.57 9.90
C HIS A 135 -0.58 27.35 11.23
N ALA A 136 -0.88 26.26 11.95
CA ALA A 136 -0.25 25.93 13.22
C ALA A 136 1.25 25.67 13.06
N VAL A 137 1.66 24.94 12.02
CA VAL A 137 3.07 24.68 11.69
C VAL A 137 3.77 25.98 11.28
N SER A 138 3.13 26.81 10.44
CA SER A 138 3.68 28.11 10.04
C SER A 138 3.90 29.03 11.26
N ALA A 139 2.95 29.08 12.18
CA ALA A 139 3.05 29.87 13.41
C ALA A 139 4.13 29.35 14.38
N ALA A 140 4.39 28.04 14.38
CA ALA A 140 5.44 27.43 15.20
C ALA A 140 6.85 27.70 14.65
N ILE A 141 6.98 27.82 13.32
CA ILE A 141 8.25 28.09 12.63
C ILE A 141 8.57 29.59 12.60
N ASP A 142 7.54 30.46 12.45
CA ASP A 142 7.68 31.92 12.43
C ASP A 142 6.98 32.59 13.65
N PRO A 143 7.62 32.60 14.84
CA PRO A 143 7.01 33.17 16.05
C PRO A 143 6.88 34.70 16.04
N THR A 144 7.36 35.41 15.01
CA THR A 144 7.41 36.88 14.96
C THR A 144 6.17 37.57 14.39
N ALA A 145 5.16 36.84 13.90
CA ALA A 145 3.94 37.43 13.33
C ALA A 145 2.76 37.43 14.32
N ARG A 146 2.88 38.19 15.42
CA ARG A 146 1.69 38.53 16.23
C ARG A 146 0.99 39.74 15.59
N PRO A 147 -0.28 39.65 15.16
CA PRO A 147 -0.99 40.83 14.70
C PRO A 147 -1.23 41.75 15.90
N ARG A 148 -0.55 42.90 15.91
CA ARG A 148 -0.93 44.05 16.72
C ARG A 148 -2.34 44.44 16.31
N ARG A 149 -3.34 44.14 17.13
CA ARG A 149 -4.70 44.69 16.99
C ARG A 149 -4.57 46.21 17.12
N GLY A 150 -4.52 46.90 15.98
CA GLY A 150 -4.52 48.34 15.89
C GLY A 150 -5.81 48.91 16.45
N ALA A 151 -5.67 49.88 17.35
CA ALA A 151 -6.75 50.68 17.90
C ALA A 151 -7.55 51.38 16.77
N PRO A 152 -8.87 51.58 16.92
CA PRO A 152 -9.63 52.34 15.95
C PRO A 152 -9.27 53.83 16.08
N ALA A 153 -8.46 54.31 15.12
CA ALA A 153 -8.23 55.74 14.90
C ALA A 153 -9.53 56.37 14.41
N GLY A 154 -10.00 57.37 15.16
CA GLY A 154 -11.24 58.09 14.89
C GLY A 154 -11.28 58.71 13.51
N ARG A 155 -12.42 58.59 12.84
CA ARG A 155 -12.75 59.38 11.67
C ARG A 155 -13.92 60.31 11.98
N ARG A 156 -13.54 61.54 12.31
CA ARG A 156 -14.39 62.74 12.37
C ARG A 156 -14.81 63.05 10.93
N ILE A 157 -16.12 63.11 10.65
CA ILE A 157 -16.64 63.77 9.45
C ILE A 157 -17.69 64.77 9.93
N THR A 158 -17.33 66.04 9.82
CA THR A 158 -18.21 67.20 9.90
C THR A 158 -18.82 67.45 8.53
N GLY A 159 -20.14 67.71 8.47
CA GLY A 159 -20.80 68.14 7.24
C GLY A 159 -22.21 68.64 7.54
N TRP A 160 -22.37 69.97 7.55
CA TRP A 160 -23.64 70.67 7.69
C TRP A 160 -24.28 70.84 6.31
N ALA A 161 -25.61 70.77 6.22
CA ALA A 161 -26.38 71.46 5.17
C ALA A 161 -27.82 71.69 5.62
N GLN A 162 -28.17 72.98 5.70
CA GLN A 162 -29.51 73.55 5.78
C GLN A 162 -30.38 73.11 4.59
N SER A 163 -31.65 72.78 4.83
CA SER A 163 -32.79 73.61 4.38
C SER A 163 -34.10 73.12 4.96
#